data_AF-U3KHH2-F1
#
_entry.id   AF-U3KHH2-F1
#
_cell.length_a   1.000
_cell.length_b   1.000
_cell.length_c   1.000
_cell.angle_alpha   90.00
_cell.angle_beta   90.00
_cell.angle_gamma   90.00
#
_symmetry.space_group_name_H-M   'P 1'
#
loop_
_entity.id
_entity.type
_entity.pdbx_description
1 polymer ?
#
loop_
_entity_poly.entity_id
_entity_poly.type
_entity_poly.pdbx_seq_one_letter_code
_entity_poly.pdbx_strand_id
1 'polypeptide(L)'
;MDATSPPLPLQDNGFVSIAKISQLFIFLIFSCTRNLQTIHTVLSLFSPFPQVSMDATSPPLPLQDNGFSIVPTDPLGTSKEEMEKLKEELKMWKKKIEEAENVKSDLLLSKSIADEACDRAEKQLAELKEQEKQHEDRMASFQRDLLLLNRENTELQKGIEKLKEDLKEHSSQDNLIQKKVAEMKLKFSHLEEKKDDGADVDMDTHCVFRAATRIPFRLNQSQALLTFEDEEVAQRLTKMSKHCVNLDNRTANVTVKPFELDMGFQFELLVTVSGKKINVSEIPELPIPEDWMRDKLELNFYKTEQAAGGGEIKNVTYNKGAGTAVITFLKPGASKNFVGCTKFPFCAEGRCFNLSVSPDFDVQLRKFQPYCTVSKKTILLKGIPEVEEDEESVQDMIEIHFQKPSNGGGEIDKIKYTSRGAACVCFEEDTGNATPEITRNS
;
A
#
# COMPACT_ATOMS: atom_id res chain seq x y z
N MET A 1 64.27 -34.00 -28.49
CA MET A 1 64.57 -33.27 -27.24
C MET A 1 63.42 -32.31 -27.03
N ASP A 2 62.34 -32.82 -26.44
CA ASP A 2 61.18 -32.05 -26.03
C ASP A 2 61.35 -31.70 -24.56
N ALA A 3 61.17 -30.41 -24.23
CA ALA A 3 61.07 -29.93 -22.86
C ALA A 3 59.76 -29.16 -22.71
N THR A 4 58.76 -29.91 -22.28
CA THR A 4 57.44 -29.48 -21.83
C THR A 4 57.56 -28.49 -20.68
N SER A 5 56.94 -27.31 -20.83
CA SER A 5 56.66 -26.38 -19.72
C SER A 5 55.14 -26.40 -19.44
N PRO A 6 54.72 -26.31 -18.16
CA PRO A 6 53.36 -26.64 -17.74
C PRO A 6 52.37 -25.50 -18.01
N PRO A 7 51.07 -25.80 -18.21
CA PRO A 7 50.03 -24.77 -18.29
C PRO A 7 49.73 -24.18 -16.90
N LEU A 8 49.65 -22.85 -16.86
CA LEU A 8 49.23 -22.04 -15.72
C LEU A 8 47.74 -22.26 -15.38
N PRO A 9 47.32 -22.08 -14.11
CA PRO A 9 45.98 -22.39 -13.66
C PRO A 9 44.95 -21.39 -14.19
N LEU A 10 43.84 -21.93 -14.70
CA LEU A 10 42.61 -21.19 -15.00
C LEU A 10 42.10 -20.55 -13.70
N GLN A 11 42.19 -19.23 -13.63
CA GLN A 11 41.74 -18.45 -12.49
C GLN A 11 40.22 -18.30 -12.55
N ASP A 12 39.60 -18.88 -11.53
CA ASP A 12 38.18 -19.05 -11.31
C ASP A 12 37.49 -17.69 -11.03
N ASN A 13 37.15 -16.94 -12.08
CA ASN A 13 36.55 -15.61 -11.99
C ASN A 13 35.01 -15.63 -11.82
N GLY A 14 34.39 -16.79 -11.56
CA GLY A 14 32.94 -16.94 -11.45
C GLY A 14 32.37 -16.87 -10.02
N PHE A 15 33.22 -16.98 -8.99
CA PHE A 15 32.74 -17.21 -7.61
C PHE A 15 32.59 -15.94 -6.75
N VAL A 16 33.07 -14.78 -7.21
CA VAL A 16 33.12 -13.55 -6.39
C VAL A 16 31.79 -12.76 -6.39
N SER A 17 30.80 -13.12 -7.22
CA SER A 17 29.57 -12.32 -7.35
C SER A 17 28.41 -12.74 -6.46
N ILE A 18 28.34 -14.00 -5.99
CA ILE A 18 27.19 -14.49 -5.21
C ILE A 18 27.23 -13.98 -3.76
N ALA A 19 28.42 -13.88 -3.16
CA ALA A 19 28.59 -13.36 -1.80
C ALA A 19 28.21 -11.87 -1.68
N LYS A 20 28.42 -11.09 -2.75
CA LYS A 20 28.10 -9.64 -2.79
C LYS A 20 26.61 -9.39 -3.06
N ILE A 21 25.96 -10.23 -3.85
CA ILE A 21 24.49 -10.19 -4.05
C ILE A 21 23.76 -10.52 -2.72
N SER A 22 24.28 -11.46 -1.93
CA SER A 22 23.73 -11.74 -0.59
C SER A 22 23.88 -10.58 0.40
N GLN A 23 24.97 -9.81 0.36
CA GLN A 23 25.13 -8.61 1.20
C GLN A 23 24.20 -7.46 0.77
N LEU A 24 23.93 -7.32 -0.51
CA LEU A 24 22.97 -6.33 -1.05
C LEU A 24 21.52 -6.66 -0.63
N PHE A 25 21.19 -7.94 -0.50
CA PHE A 25 19.87 -8.43 -0.08
C PHE A 25 19.55 -8.10 1.39
N ILE A 26 20.55 -8.17 2.28
CA ILE A 26 20.40 -7.74 3.68
C ILE A 26 20.09 -6.24 3.76
N PHE A 27 20.66 -5.43 2.87
CA PHE A 27 20.44 -3.98 2.82
C PHE A 27 19.03 -3.59 2.33
N LEU A 28 18.47 -4.36 1.38
CA LEU A 28 17.11 -4.19 0.86
C LEU A 28 16.02 -4.51 1.90
N ILE A 29 16.24 -5.51 2.74
CA ILE A 29 15.33 -5.87 3.84
C ILE A 29 15.29 -4.77 4.92
N PHE A 30 16.43 -4.11 5.20
CA PHE A 30 16.51 -3.03 6.19
C PHE A 30 15.96 -1.68 5.73
N SER A 31 15.88 -1.41 4.41
CA SER A 31 15.32 -0.14 3.91
C SER A 31 13.78 -0.12 3.88
N CYS A 32 13.13 -1.29 3.78
CA CYS A 32 11.66 -1.37 3.77
C CYS A 32 11.02 -1.10 5.14
N THR A 33 11.73 -1.26 6.25
CA THR A 33 11.19 -1.12 7.61
C THR A 33 11.19 0.32 8.15
N ARG A 34 11.80 1.28 7.43
CA ARG A 34 12.01 2.65 7.91
C ARG A 34 10.99 3.68 7.42
N ASN A 35 10.09 3.30 6.51
CA ASN A 35 9.17 4.22 5.82
C ASN A 35 7.73 4.23 6.38
N LEU A 36 7.45 3.51 7.48
CA LEU A 36 6.08 3.36 8.00
C LEU A 36 5.76 4.22 9.24
N GLN A 37 6.66 5.11 9.67
CA GLN A 37 6.52 5.84 10.94
C GLN A 37 6.37 7.37 10.81
N THR A 38 6.26 7.90 9.58
CA THR A 38 6.31 9.36 9.32
C THR A 38 4.96 9.95 8.86
N ILE A 39 3.84 9.22 8.96
CA ILE A 39 2.50 9.69 8.51
C ILE A 39 1.48 9.70 9.67
N HIS A 40 1.90 10.09 10.89
CA HIS A 40 0.98 10.15 12.05
C HIS A 40 0.93 11.52 12.77
N THR A 41 1.53 12.58 12.22
CA THR A 41 1.70 13.84 12.98
C THR A 41 1.30 15.11 12.23
N VAL A 42 0.24 15.08 11.44
CA VAL A 42 -0.34 16.33 10.88
C VAL A 42 -1.85 16.18 10.75
N LEU A 43 -2.62 16.35 11.83
CA LEU A 43 -4.05 16.71 11.81
C LEU A 43 -4.58 16.89 13.24
N SER A 44 -4.08 17.91 13.94
CA SER A 44 -4.77 18.48 15.08
C SER A 44 -4.40 19.93 15.15
N LEU A 45 -5.38 20.81 14.95
CA LEU A 45 -5.50 22.20 15.41
C LEU A 45 -6.39 22.91 14.39
N PHE A 46 -7.68 23.07 14.68
CA PHE A 46 -8.44 24.31 14.45
C PHE A 46 -9.87 24.11 14.99
N SER A 47 -10.26 24.97 15.92
CA SER A 47 -11.62 25.14 16.43
C SER A 47 -11.83 26.62 16.83
N PRO A 48 -13.09 27.10 16.91
CA PRO A 48 -13.50 28.39 16.34
C PRO A 48 -13.77 29.52 17.35
N PHE A 49 -14.00 30.74 16.83
CA PHE A 49 -14.40 31.96 17.56
C PHE A 49 -15.93 32.25 17.47
N PRO A 50 -16.48 33.13 18.34
CA PRO A 50 -17.87 33.10 18.82
C PRO A 50 -18.86 34.07 18.13
N GLN A 51 -20.16 33.85 18.43
CA GLN A 51 -21.32 34.63 17.99
C GLN A 51 -21.63 35.86 18.86
N VAL A 52 -22.30 36.86 18.27
CA VAL A 52 -22.91 38.02 18.93
C VAL A 52 -24.36 38.19 18.44
N SER A 53 -25.27 38.52 19.37
CA SER A 53 -26.69 38.81 19.15
C SER A 53 -26.99 40.32 19.11
N MET A 54 -28.06 40.73 18.41
CA MET A 54 -28.68 42.05 18.52
C MET A 54 -30.22 41.94 18.51
N ASP A 55 -30.87 42.86 19.22
CA ASP A 55 -32.30 42.93 19.55
C ASP A 55 -32.89 44.28 19.13
N ALA A 56 -34.17 44.34 18.72
CA ALA A 56 -34.98 45.57 18.60
C ALA A 56 -36.47 45.27 18.35
N THR A 57 -37.37 45.82 19.18
CA THR A 57 -38.83 45.85 19.00
C THR A 57 -39.38 47.24 19.38
N SER A 58 -40.34 47.80 18.61
CA SER A 58 -41.49 48.65 19.08
C SER A 58 -42.39 49.17 17.93
N PRO A 59 -43.73 49.26 18.09
CA PRO A 59 -44.68 49.87 17.12
C PRO A 59 -45.48 51.10 17.67
N PRO A 60 -46.23 51.89 16.86
CA PRO A 60 -47.09 53.00 17.36
C PRO A 60 -48.62 52.84 17.17
N LEU A 61 -49.40 53.70 17.85
CA LEU A 61 -50.88 53.74 18.03
C LEU A 61 -51.58 54.93 17.28
N PRO A 62 -52.95 54.94 17.14
CA PRO A 62 -53.69 55.83 16.21
C PRO A 62 -54.49 57.00 16.87
N LEU A 63 -54.99 57.93 16.04
CA LEU A 63 -55.69 59.19 16.37
C LEU A 63 -57.22 59.18 16.04
N GLN A 64 -58.00 59.95 16.81
CA GLN A 64 -59.48 60.10 16.76
C GLN A 64 -60.00 61.33 15.98
N ASP A 65 -61.26 61.24 15.55
CA ASP A 65 -62.08 62.15 14.74
C ASP A 65 -63.04 63.03 15.59
N ASN A 66 -63.35 64.25 15.13
CA ASN A 66 -64.35 65.14 15.71
C ASN A 66 -65.17 65.86 14.61
N GLY A 67 -66.47 65.54 14.54
CA GLY A 67 -67.43 66.11 13.60
C GLY A 67 -68.02 67.47 14.01
N PHE A 68 -68.64 68.14 13.04
CA PHE A 68 -69.45 69.36 13.22
C PHE A 68 -70.84 69.21 12.60
N SER A 69 -71.84 69.80 13.26
CA SER A 69 -73.27 69.84 12.90
C SER A 69 -73.68 71.28 12.52
N ILE A 70 -74.57 71.42 11.52
CA ILE A 70 -75.17 72.69 11.07
C ILE A 70 -76.70 72.55 11.11
N VAL A 71 -77.39 73.60 11.58
CA VAL A 71 -78.86 73.76 11.48
C VAL A 71 -79.18 75.05 10.68
N PRO A 72 -80.15 75.02 9.72
CA PRO A 72 -80.47 76.14 8.82
C PRO A 72 -81.87 76.76 9.07
N THR A 73 -82.12 78.01 8.65
CA THR A 73 -83.44 78.46 8.14
C THR A 73 -83.43 79.81 7.38
N ASP A 74 -84.20 79.84 6.28
CA ASP A 74 -84.54 80.90 5.28
C ASP A 74 -86.00 81.41 5.53
N PRO A 75 -86.72 82.24 4.70
CA PRO A 75 -86.37 83.15 3.57
C PRO A 75 -87.17 84.52 3.55
N LEU A 76 -86.90 85.40 2.56
CA LEU A 76 -87.86 86.09 1.64
C LEU A 76 -87.48 87.57 1.28
N GLY A 77 -87.08 87.83 0.02
CA GLY A 77 -86.96 89.21 -0.52
C GLY A 77 -86.09 89.44 -1.76
N THR A 78 -86.19 88.65 -2.85
CA THR A 78 -85.19 88.64 -3.94
C THR A 78 -85.09 89.93 -4.75
N SER A 79 -84.21 90.84 -4.31
CA SER A 79 -83.76 92.04 -5.01
C SER A 79 -82.77 91.68 -6.15
N LYS A 80 -82.57 92.57 -7.14
CA LYS A 80 -81.59 92.40 -8.22
C LYS A 80 -80.17 92.14 -7.70
N GLU A 81 -79.87 92.67 -6.51
CA GLU A 81 -78.59 92.53 -5.81
C GLU A 81 -78.46 91.17 -5.14
N GLU A 82 -79.54 90.62 -4.57
CA GLU A 82 -79.60 89.22 -4.11
C GLU A 82 -79.45 88.23 -5.27
N MET A 83 -80.01 88.55 -6.44
CA MET A 83 -79.87 87.71 -7.63
C MET A 83 -78.43 87.65 -8.16
N GLU A 84 -77.68 88.75 -8.10
CA GLU A 84 -76.24 88.74 -8.45
C GLU A 84 -75.40 88.01 -7.39
N LYS A 85 -75.68 88.21 -6.09
CA LYS A 85 -75.03 87.46 -5.01
C LYS A 85 -75.24 85.95 -5.17
N LEU A 86 -76.46 85.51 -5.49
CA LEU A 86 -76.79 84.11 -5.76
C LEU A 86 -76.06 83.57 -7.00
N LYS A 87 -75.83 84.38 -8.04
CA LYS A 87 -75.04 83.97 -9.21
C LYS A 87 -73.56 83.80 -8.87
N GLU A 88 -72.98 84.68 -8.06
CA GLU A 88 -71.59 84.55 -7.60
C GLU A 88 -71.42 83.33 -6.70
N GLU A 89 -72.35 83.10 -5.77
CA GLU A 89 -72.38 81.89 -4.94
C GLU A 89 -72.49 80.64 -5.81
N LEU A 90 -73.38 80.63 -6.81
CA LEU A 90 -73.53 79.51 -7.75
C LEU A 90 -72.22 79.26 -8.53
N LYS A 91 -71.53 80.31 -8.96
CA LYS A 91 -70.21 80.20 -9.62
C LYS A 91 -69.15 79.62 -8.68
N MET A 92 -69.12 80.06 -7.42
CA MET A 92 -68.24 79.50 -6.39
C MET A 92 -68.53 78.03 -6.11
N TRP A 93 -69.81 77.65 -5.98
CA TRP A 93 -70.21 76.26 -5.77
C TRP A 93 -69.87 75.38 -6.98
N LYS A 94 -70.05 75.87 -8.21
CA LYS A 94 -69.60 75.16 -9.42
C LYS A 94 -68.10 74.89 -9.42
N LYS A 95 -67.29 75.90 -9.06
CA LYS A 95 -65.83 75.73 -8.96
C LYS A 95 -65.46 74.71 -7.88
N LYS A 96 -66.10 74.75 -6.71
CA LYS A 96 -65.87 73.77 -5.63
C LYS A 96 -66.28 72.36 -6.03
N ILE A 97 -67.35 72.21 -6.81
CA ILE A 97 -67.78 70.90 -7.34
C ILE A 97 -66.73 70.38 -8.32
N GLU A 98 -66.23 71.20 -9.24
CA GLU A 98 -65.18 70.82 -10.18
C GLU A 98 -63.87 70.44 -9.46
N GLU A 99 -63.45 71.22 -8.46
CA GLU A 99 -62.29 70.92 -7.61
C GLU A 99 -62.50 69.58 -6.86
N ALA A 100 -63.70 69.33 -6.31
CA ALA A 100 -64.02 68.08 -5.64
C ALA A 100 -64.09 66.87 -6.59
N GLU A 101 -64.57 67.05 -7.83
CA GLU A 101 -64.59 66.01 -8.86
C GLU A 101 -63.18 65.64 -9.33
N ASN A 102 -62.28 66.61 -9.45
CA ASN A 102 -60.87 66.37 -9.74
C ASN A 102 -60.21 65.58 -8.58
N VAL A 103 -60.39 66.01 -7.34
CA VAL A 103 -59.87 65.30 -6.15
C VAL A 103 -60.42 63.87 -6.06
N LYS A 104 -61.71 63.67 -6.36
CA LYS A 104 -62.33 62.35 -6.39
C LYS A 104 -61.68 61.46 -7.46
N SER A 105 -61.38 62.01 -8.63
CA SER A 105 -60.74 61.28 -9.72
C SER A 105 -59.31 60.88 -9.36
N ASP A 106 -58.53 61.79 -8.78
CA ASP A 106 -57.18 61.53 -8.28
C ASP A 106 -57.17 60.47 -7.17
N LEU A 107 -58.13 60.54 -6.24
CA LEU A 107 -58.27 59.57 -5.17
C LEU A 107 -58.62 58.17 -5.71
N LEU A 108 -59.50 58.08 -6.71
CA LEU A 108 -59.84 56.81 -7.36
C LEU A 108 -58.63 56.21 -8.09
N LEU A 109 -57.82 57.03 -8.76
CA LEU A 109 -56.60 56.58 -9.41
C LEU A 109 -55.56 56.09 -8.40
N SER A 110 -55.34 56.84 -7.33
CA SER A 110 -54.45 56.46 -6.22
C SER A 110 -54.90 55.15 -5.56
N LYS A 111 -56.21 54.98 -5.32
CA LYS A 111 -56.79 53.75 -4.80
C LYS A 111 -56.52 52.57 -5.74
N SER A 112 -56.75 52.72 -7.05
CA SER A 112 -56.49 51.66 -8.03
C SER A 112 -55.01 51.22 -8.02
N ILE A 113 -54.08 52.17 -7.92
CA ILE A 113 -52.65 51.88 -7.83
C ILE A 113 -52.31 51.12 -6.53
N ALA A 114 -52.92 51.53 -5.41
CA ALA A 114 -52.72 50.88 -4.11
C ALA A 114 -53.30 49.45 -4.08
N ASP A 115 -54.49 49.24 -4.65
CA ASP A 115 -55.14 47.93 -4.74
C ASP A 115 -54.27 46.98 -5.59
N GLU A 116 -53.81 47.42 -6.77
CA GLU A 116 -52.89 46.62 -7.59
C GLU A 116 -51.55 46.33 -6.91
N ALA A 117 -51.03 47.27 -6.11
CA ALA A 117 -49.81 47.06 -5.35
C ALA A 117 -50.01 46.05 -4.21
N CYS A 118 -51.19 46.06 -3.58
CA CYS A 118 -51.57 45.09 -2.56
C CYS A 118 -51.68 43.68 -3.16
N ASP A 119 -52.38 43.53 -4.29
CA ASP A 119 -52.50 42.24 -4.99
C ASP A 119 -51.13 41.68 -5.39
N ARG A 120 -50.21 42.54 -5.86
CA ARG A 120 -48.84 42.14 -6.17
C ARG A 120 -48.08 41.66 -4.93
N ALA A 121 -48.20 42.39 -3.81
CA ALA A 121 -47.54 42.02 -2.56
C ALA A 121 -48.08 40.70 -1.99
N GLU A 122 -49.40 40.48 -2.05
CA GLU A 122 -50.02 39.22 -1.62
C GLU A 122 -49.55 38.03 -2.45
N LYS A 123 -49.48 38.20 -3.78
CA LYS A 123 -48.96 37.16 -4.67
C LYS A 123 -47.50 36.82 -4.38
N GLN A 124 -46.66 37.82 -4.14
CA GLN A 124 -45.25 37.62 -3.77
C GLN A 124 -45.11 36.92 -2.41
N LEU A 125 -45.95 37.25 -1.43
CA LEU A 125 -45.95 36.59 -0.13
C LEU A 125 -46.34 35.10 -0.24
N ALA A 126 -47.33 34.78 -1.08
CA ALA A 126 -47.72 33.40 -1.34
C ALA A 126 -46.59 32.59 -2.00
N GLU A 127 -45.89 33.18 -2.97
CA GLU A 127 -44.75 32.55 -3.63
C GLU A 127 -43.58 32.30 -2.67
N LEU A 128 -43.24 33.28 -1.82
CA LEU A 128 -42.20 33.13 -0.81
C LEU A 128 -42.52 32.04 0.22
N LYS A 129 -43.78 31.96 0.69
CA LYS A 129 -44.20 30.91 1.63
C LYS A 129 -44.08 29.51 1.03
N GLU A 130 -44.41 29.35 -0.25
CA GLU A 130 -44.24 28.08 -0.94
C GLU A 130 -42.75 27.72 -1.12
N GLN A 131 -41.90 28.69 -1.44
CA GLN A 131 -40.45 28.48 -1.50
C GLN A 131 -39.85 28.10 -0.14
N GLU A 132 -40.27 28.75 0.94
CA GLU A 132 -39.85 28.43 2.32
C GLU A 132 -40.21 26.99 2.68
N LYS A 133 -41.46 26.59 2.41
CA LYS A 133 -41.92 25.21 2.63
C LYS A 133 -41.10 24.20 1.82
N GLN A 134 -40.84 24.48 0.54
CA GLN A 134 -40.00 23.61 -0.29
C GLN A 134 -38.57 23.51 0.25
N HIS A 135 -38.03 24.61 0.77
CA HIS A 135 -36.70 24.61 1.39
C HIS A 135 -36.68 23.79 2.67
N GLU A 136 -37.70 23.91 3.54
CA GLU A 136 -37.84 23.07 4.74
C GLU A 136 -37.93 21.58 4.40
N ASP A 137 -38.74 21.20 3.40
CA ASP A 137 -38.88 19.81 2.96
C ASP A 137 -37.55 19.24 2.43
N ARG A 138 -36.80 20.05 1.66
CA ARG A 138 -35.46 19.68 1.18
C ARG A 138 -34.48 19.53 2.33
N MET A 139 -34.48 20.44 3.29
CA MET A 139 -33.63 20.38 4.48
C MET A 139 -33.94 19.15 5.34
N ALA A 140 -35.21 18.82 5.54
CA ALA A 140 -35.63 17.62 6.25
C ALA A 140 -35.20 16.35 5.51
N SER A 141 -35.21 16.36 4.17
CA SER A 141 -34.67 15.25 3.36
C SER A 141 -33.17 15.09 3.55
N PHE A 142 -32.40 16.18 3.42
CA PHE A 142 -30.95 16.13 3.62
C PHE A 142 -30.55 15.71 5.03
N GLN A 143 -31.30 16.13 6.05
CA GLN A 143 -31.08 15.68 7.42
C GLN A 143 -31.28 14.17 7.57
N ARG A 144 -32.32 13.60 6.94
CA ARG A 144 -32.54 12.15 6.93
C ARG A 144 -31.40 11.40 6.23
N ASP A 145 -30.96 11.89 5.08
CA ASP A 145 -29.86 11.27 4.33
C ASP A 145 -28.55 11.34 5.11
N LEU A 146 -28.27 12.46 5.77
CA LEU A 146 -27.09 12.63 6.61
C LEU A 146 -27.07 11.67 7.80
N LEU A 147 -28.23 11.42 8.44
CA LEU A 147 -28.35 10.43 9.50
C LEU A 147 -28.10 9.01 9.00
N LEU A 148 -28.62 8.66 7.82
CA LEU A 148 -28.41 7.35 7.20
C LEU A 148 -26.91 7.17 6.87
N LEU A 149 -26.30 8.15 6.22
CA LEU A 149 -24.90 8.10 5.83
C LEU A 149 -23.97 8.04 7.05
N ASN A 150 -24.31 8.73 8.14
CA ASN A 150 -23.54 8.65 9.37
C ASN A 150 -23.64 7.25 10.00
N ARG A 151 -24.82 6.62 9.95
CA ARG A 151 -24.98 5.23 10.39
C ARG A 151 -24.11 4.28 9.58
N GLU A 152 -24.18 4.36 8.25
CA GLU A 152 -23.35 3.55 7.35
C GLU A 152 -21.86 3.78 7.60
N ASN A 153 -21.43 5.03 7.79
CA ASN A 153 -20.05 5.35 8.14
C ASN A 153 -19.62 4.70 9.46
N THR A 154 -20.48 4.67 10.48
CA THR A 154 -20.15 3.98 11.74
C THR A 154 -20.06 2.46 11.58
N GLU A 155 -20.88 1.86 10.71
CA GLU A 155 -20.80 0.43 10.40
C GLU A 155 -19.53 0.09 9.61
N LEU A 156 -19.20 0.91 8.60
CA LEU A 156 -17.96 0.80 7.85
C LEU A 156 -16.73 0.99 8.75
N GLN A 157 -16.74 1.96 9.66
CA GLN A 157 -15.66 2.15 10.63
C GLN A 157 -15.47 0.92 11.53
N LYS A 158 -16.56 0.32 12.01
CA LYS A 158 -16.49 -0.95 12.78
C LYS A 158 -15.94 -2.09 11.93
N GLY A 159 -16.36 -2.19 10.67
CA GLY A 159 -15.83 -3.17 9.72
C GLY A 159 -14.33 -2.99 9.48
N ILE A 160 -13.87 -1.76 9.28
CA ILE A 160 -12.46 -1.42 9.15
C ILE A 160 -11.68 -1.79 10.41
N GLU A 161 -12.20 -1.46 11.59
CA GLU A 161 -11.50 -1.78 12.84
C GLU A 161 -11.41 -3.29 13.08
N LYS A 162 -12.49 -4.03 12.79
CA LYS A 162 -12.47 -5.49 12.83
C LYS A 162 -11.43 -6.08 11.86
N LEU A 163 -11.41 -5.61 10.61
CA LEU A 163 -10.43 -6.06 9.63
C LEU A 163 -8.99 -5.71 10.03
N LYS A 164 -8.78 -4.58 10.70
CA LYS A 164 -7.47 -4.22 11.28
C LYS A 164 -7.07 -5.15 12.41
N GLU A 165 -8.01 -5.53 13.27
CA GLU A 165 -7.77 -6.47 14.37
C GLU A 165 -7.43 -7.87 13.82
N ASP A 166 -8.23 -8.37 12.87
CA ASP A 166 -7.98 -9.64 12.15
C ASP A 166 -6.59 -9.59 11.46
N LEU A 167 -6.26 -8.48 10.79
CA LEU A 167 -4.94 -8.28 10.17
C LEU A 167 -3.81 -8.28 11.21
N LYS A 168 -4.02 -7.68 12.39
CA LYS A 168 -3.03 -7.63 13.47
C LYS A 168 -2.84 -9.00 14.12
N GLU A 169 -3.89 -9.79 14.27
CA GLU A 169 -3.81 -11.18 14.72
C GLU A 169 -2.96 -11.99 13.73
N HIS A 170 -3.19 -11.81 12.42
CA HIS A 170 -2.37 -12.39 11.36
C HIS A 170 -0.95 -11.79 11.23
N SER A 171 -0.68 -10.58 11.72
CA SER A 171 0.68 -9.98 11.73
C SER A 171 1.64 -10.71 12.69
N SER A 172 1.11 -11.42 13.68
CA SER A 172 1.87 -12.39 14.49
C SER A 172 2.47 -13.50 13.62
N GLN A 173 1.75 -13.85 12.54
CA GLN A 173 2.15 -14.79 11.50
C GLN A 173 3.13 -14.13 10.49
N ASP A 174 3.09 -12.81 10.30
CA ASP A 174 4.09 -12.10 9.47
C ASP A 174 5.50 -12.18 10.07
N ASN A 175 5.65 -12.17 11.39
CA ASN A 175 6.94 -12.45 12.03
C ASN A 175 7.42 -13.89 11.74
N LEU A 176 6.49 -14.84 11.64
CA LEU A 176 6.80 -16.22 11.25
C LEU A 176 7.19 -16.30 9.77
N ILE A 177 6.51 -15.55 8.89
CA ILE A 177 6.86 -15.44 7.47
C ILE A 177 8.22 -14.77 7.30
N GLN A 178 8.49 -13.65 7.99
CA GLN A 178 9.76 -12.95 7.93
C GLN A 178 10.92 -13.84 8.40
N LYS A 179 10.71 -14.62 9.47
CA LYS A 179 11.66 -15.63 9.92
C LYS A 179 11.84 -16.76 8.90
N LYS A 180 10.75 -17.29 8.32
CA LYS A 180 10.78 -18.33 7.26
C LYS A 180 11.45 -17.83 5.97
N VAL A 181 11.32 -16.54 5.64
CA VAL A 181 11.96 -15.89 4.48
C VAL A 181 13.46 -15.71 4.71
N ALA A 182 13.88 -15.33 5.92
CA ALA A 182 15.29 -15.21 6.28
C ALA A 182 16.05 -16.55 6.23
N GLU A 183 15.34 -17.67 6.37
CA GLU A 183 15.88 -19.04 6.31
C GLU A 183 15.87 -19.64 4.89
N MET A 184 15.43 -18.90 3.85
CA MET A 184 15.34 -19.40 2.48
C MET A 184 16.71 -19.59 1.82
N LYS A 185 16.85 -20.72 1.09
CA LYS A 185 17.97 -20.94 0.17
C LYS A 185 17.60 -20.42 -1.22
N LEU A 186 18.37 -19.46 -1.71
CA LEU A 186 18.25 -18.97 -3.09
C LEU A 186 19.13 -19.83 -4.02
N LYS A 187 18.54 -20.39 -5.07
CA LYS A 187 19.25 -21.15 -6.11
C LYS A 187 19.21 -20.36 -7.42
N PHE A 188 20.36 -20.15 -8.06
CA PHE A 188 20.39 -19.62 -9.42
C PHE A 188 19.75 -20.63 -10.37
N SER A 189 18.85 -20.17 -11.21
CA SER A 189 18.10 -21.03 -12.14
C SER A 189 18.72 -20.98 -13.53
N HIS A 190 18.67 -19.81 -14.16
CA HIS A 190 19.22 -19.60 -15.50
C HIS A 190 19.29 -18.09 -15.81
N LEU A 191 19.99 -17.78 -16.91
CA LEU A 191 19.98 -16.46 -17.54
C LEU A 191 18.83 -16.42 -18.56
N GLU A 192 17.98 -15.39 -18.50
CA GLU A 192 16.88 -15.21 -19.44
C GLU A 192 17.37 -14.37 -20.63
N GLU A 193 17.59 -15.00 -21.78
CA GLU A 193 17.88 -14.30 -23.01
C GLU A 193 16.59 -13.74 -23.60
N LYS A 194 16.39 -12.43 -23.50
CA LYS A 194 15.37 -11.78 -24.32
C LYS A 194 15.91 -11.64 -25.74
N LYS A 195 15.27 -12.34 -26.69
CA LYS A 195 15.39 -12.01 -28.11
C LYS A 195 14.56 -10.75 -28.32
N ASP A 196 15.22 -9.61 -28.44
CA ASP A 196 14.55 -8.38 -28.82
C ASP A 196 14.71 -8.15 -30.32
N ASP A 197 13.59 -8.24 -31.04
CA ASP A 197 13.49 -8.07 -32.48
C ASP A 197 13.51 -6.56 -32.82
N GLY A 198 14.69 -5.95 -32.69
CA GLY A 198 15.00 -4.67 -33.33
C GLY A 198 14.54 -3.40 -32.62
N ALA A 199 15.33 -2.96 -31.63
CA ALA A 199 15.77 -1.57 -31.41
C ALA A 199 16.90 -1.61 -30.36
N ASP A 200 17.80 -0.62 -30.40
CA ASP A 200 18.96 -0.39 -29.51
C ASP A 200 18.98 -1.28 -28.24
N VAL A 201 19.62 -2.45 -28.33
CA VAL A 201 19.56 -3.48 -27.30
C VAL A 201 20.13 -2.91 -26.01
N ASP A 202 19.26 -2.54 -25.07
CA ASP A 202 19.63 -2.32 -23.69
C ASP A 202 20.32 -3.62 -23.26
N MET A 203 21.66 -3.59 -23.12
CA MET A 203 22.52 -4.75 -22.81
C MET A 203 22.30 -5.25 -21.37
N ASP A 204 21.05 -5.23 -20.94
CA ASP A 204 20.53 -5.64 -19.65
C ASP A 204 20.72 -7.15 -19.49
N THR A 205 21.06 -7.55 -18.28
CA THR A 205 21.28 -8.96 -17.94
C THR A 205 20.15 -9.41 -17.02
N HIS A 206 19.35 -10.37 -17.48
CA HIS A 206 18.21 -10.89 -16.74
C HIS A 206 18.56 -12.23 -16.07
N CYS A 207 18.68 -12.22 -14.75
CA CYS A 207 19.01 -13.40 -13.95
C CYS A 207 17.77 -13.90 -13.22
N VAL A 208 17.43 -15.19 -13.36
CA VAL A 208 16.31 -15.80 -12.65
C VAL A 208 16.83 -16.64 -11.48
N PHE A 209 16.38 -16.34 -10.27
CA PHE A 209 16.65 -17.10 -9.07
C PHE A 209 15.39 -17.77 -8.56
N ARG A 210 15.49 -19.00 -8.05
CA ARG A 210 14.40 -19.70 -7.37
C ARG A 210 14.66 -19.72 -5.88
N ALA A 211 13.65 -19.33 -5.11
CA ALA A 211 13.67 -19.42 -3.67
C ALA A 211 12.54 -20.34 -3.21
N ALA A 212 12.85 -21.25 -2.29
CA ALA A 212 11.87 -22.07 -1.60
C ALA A 212 12.10 -21.98 -0.09
N THR A 213 11.01 -21.94 0.68
CA THR A 213 11.09 -21.93 2.14
C THR A 213 11.63 -23.25 2.66
N ARG A 214 12.65 -23.20 3.50
CA ARG A 214 12.90 -24.29 4.45
C ARG A 214 11.78 -24.24 5.47
N ILE A 215 11.04 -25.33 5.61
CA ILE A 215 9.90 -25.37 6.53
C ILE A 215 10.40 -25.99 7.84
N PRO A 216 10.58 -25.20 8.91
CA PRO A 216 10.92 -25.75 10.21
C PRO A 216 9.70 -26.49 10.76
N PHE A 217 9.87 -27.76 11.08
CA PHE A 217 8.85 -28.56 11.75
C PHE A 217 9.20 -28.70 13.23
N ARG A 218 8.20 -28.48 14.10
CA ARG A 218 8.34 -28.72 15.53
C ARG A 218 7.99 -30.17 15.85
N LEU A 219 9.02 -30.96 16.14
CA LEU A 219 8.87 -32.31 16.67
C LEU A 219 8.52 -32.22 18.16
N ASN A 220 7.37 -32.79 18.54
CA ASN A 220 6.88 -32.73 19.92
C ASN A 220 7.45 -33.90 20.74
N GLN A 221 7.27 -33.81 22.05
CA GLN A 221 7.63 -34.88 22.99
C GLN A 221 7.04 -36.23 22.56
N SER A 222 7.80 -37.31 22.75
CA SER A 222 7.36 -38.68 22.45
C SER A 222 7.06 -38.91 20.96
N GLN A 223 7.72 -38.18 20.07
CA GLN A 223 7.63 -38.32 18.63
C GLN A 223 9.02 -38.56 18.02
N ALA A 224 9.06 -39.37 16.96
CA ALA A 224 10.25 -39.55 16.13
C ALA A 224 9.90 -39.28 14.68
N LEU A 225 10.83 -38.66 13.97
CA LEU A 225 10.75 -38.40 12.54
C LEU A 225 11.76 -39.29 11.82
N LEU A 226 11.31 -40.08 10.84
CA LEU A 226 12.15 -40.98 10.05
C LEU A 226 12.05 -40.62 8.58
N THR A 227 13.18 -40.45 7.92
CA THR A 227 13.30 -40.26 6.47
C THR A 227 14.00 -41.47 5.86
N PHE A 228 13.34 -42.09 4.89
CA PHE A 228 13.85 -43.24 4.15
C PHE A 228 14.49 -42.80 2.83
N GLU A 229 15.42 -43.60 2.32
CA GLU A 229 15.96 -43.37 0.96
C GLU A 229 14.87 -43.55 -0.11
N ASP A 230 14.06 -44.60 0.04
CA ASP A 230 12.98 -44.98 -0.87
C ASP A 230 11.59 -44.49 -0.42
N GLU A 231 10.89 -43.80 -1.32
CA GLU A 231 9.52 -43.33 -1.05
C GLU A 231 8.51 -44.47 -0.86
N GLU A 232 8.73 -45.61 -1.51
CA GLU A 232 7.85 -46.78 -1.41
C GLU A 232 7.81 -47.37 0.01
N VAL A 233 8.93 -47.24 0.75
CA VAL A 233 9.05 -47.71 2.14
C VAL A 233 8.18 -46.87 3.07
N ALA A 234 8.31 -45.55 3.00
CA ALA A 234 7.51 -44.62 3.79
C ALA A 234 6.01 -44.76 3.52
N GLN A 235 5.60 -44.93 2.25
CA GLN A 235 4.20 -45.13 1.87
C GLN A 235 3.63 -46.45 2.43
N ARG A 236 4.39 -47.54 2.35
CA ARG A 236 3.99 -48.85 2.91
C ARG A 236 3.82 -48.80 4.44
N LEU A 237 4.77 -48.18 5.14
CA LEU A 237 4.70 -48.01 6.61
C LEU A 237 3.50 -47.15 7.01
N THR A 238 3.23 -46.08 6.26
CA THR A 238 2.06 -45.22 6.48
C THR A 238 0.75 -45.99 6.30
N LYS A 239 0.68 -46.90 5.33
CA LYS A 239 -0.49 -47.76 5.08
C LYS A 239 -0.71 -48.79 6.20
N MET A 240 0.36 -49.31 6.80
CA MET A 240 0.28 -50.22 7.95
C MET A 240 -0.15 -49.50 9.24
N SER A 241 0.17 -48.21 9.38
CA SER A 241 -0.27 -47.26 10.43
C SER A 241 0.13 -47.56 11.87
N LYS A 242 0.37 -48.81 12.26
CA LYS A 242 0.72 -49.22 13.64
C LYS A 242 1.85 -50.24 13.63
N HIS A 243 2.84 -50.00 14.48
CA HIS A 243 3.99 -50.89 14.68
C HIS A 243 4.21 -51.14 16.16
N CYS A 244 4.71 -52.32 16.49
CA CYS A 244 5.09 -52.70 17.84
C CYS A 244 6.62 -52.70 17.91
N VAL A 245 7.19 -51.60 18.38
CA VAL A 245 8.64 -51.42 18.48
C VAL A 245 9.12 -52.01 19.79
N ASN A 246 10.22 -52.77 19.75
CA ASN A 246 10.85 -53.26 20.97
C ASN A 246 11.85 -52.22 21.47
N LEU A 247 11.58 -51.63 22.62
CA LEU A 247 12.46 -50.72 23.33
C LEU A 247 13.02 -51.50 24.53
N ASP A 248 14.01 -52.36 24.27
CA ASP A 248 14.70 -53.32 25.15
C ASP A 248 13.81 -54.05 26.16
N ASN A 249 13.40 -53.36 27.21
CA ASN A 249 12.62 -53.88 28.32
C ASN A 249 11.10 -53.74 28.16
N ARG A 250 10.62 -53.05 27.10
CA ARG A 250 9.19 -52.81 26.85
C ARG A 250 8.86 -52.79 25.37
N THR A 251 7.67 -53.28 25.02
CA THR A 251 7.10 -53.11 23.68
C THR A 251 6.25 -51.84 23.62
N ALA A 252 6.52 -50.99 22.63
CA ALA A 252 5.84 -49.74 22.39
C ALA A 252 4.95 -49.84 21.14
N ASN A 253 3.66 -49.54 21.32
CA ASN A 253 2.73 -49.42 20.20
C ASN A 253 2.83 -48.01 19.61
N VAL A 254 3.58 -47.88 18.52
CA VAL A 254 3.76 -46.61 17.81
C VAL A 254 2.78 -46.50 16.65
N THR A 255 2.26 -45.30 16.45
CA THR A 255 1.42 -44.97 15.30
C THR A 255 2.25 -44.23 14.26
N VAL A 256 2.25 -44.75 13.04
CA VAL A 256 2.87 -44.13 11.87
C VAL A 256 1.86 -43.18 11.24
N LYS A 257 2.25 -41.92 11.05
CA LYS A 257 1.49 -40.93 10.29
C LYS A 257 2.31 -40.41 9.11
N PRO A 258 1.65 -40.06 7.99
CA PRO A 258 2.31 -39.31 6.94
C PRO A 258 2.82 -37.99 7.50
N PHE A 259 3.98 -37.55 7.04
CA PHE A 259 4.57 -36.29 7.48
C PHE A 259 4.03 -35.14 6.64
N GLU A 260 3.08 -34.40 7.20
CA GLU A 260 2.53 -33.17 6.63
C GLU A 260 3.44 -31.99 7.00
N LEU A 261 4.03 -31.35 6.00
CA LEU A 261 4.78 -30.11 6.20
C LEU A 261 3.81 -28.96 6.40
N ASP A 262 4.16 -28.03 7.29
CA ASP A 262 3.45 -26.75 7.40
C ASP A 262 3.50 -25.99 6.07
N MET A 263 2.56 -25.06 5.87
CA MET A 263 2.52 -24.22 4.66
C MET A 263 3.87 -23.54 4.41
N GLY A 264 4.43 -23.84 3.23
CA GLY A 264 5.62 -23.22 2.66
C GLY A 264 5.28 -22.37 1.44
N PHE A 265 6.26 -21.63 0.95
CA PHE A 265 6.11 -20.80 -0.24
C PHE A 265 7.34 -20.93 -1.14
N GLN A 266 7.09 -20.93 -2.45
CA GLN A 266 8.13 -20.87 -3.47
C GLN A 266 7.88 -19.67 -4.39
N PHE A 267 8.95 -19.06 -4.88
CA PHE A 267 8.88 -17.98 -5.85
C PHE A 267 10.11 -17.90 -6.74
N GLU A 268 9.97 -17.19 -7.85
CA GLU A 268 11.07 -16.82 -8.74
C GLU A 268 11.38 -15.32 -8.58
N LEU A 269 12.65 -14.98 -8.42
CA LEU A 269 13.15 -13.62 -8.42
C LEU A 269 13.83 -13.35 -9.76
N LEU A 270 13.25 -12.46 -10.57
CA LEU A 270 13.92 -11.93 -11.76
C LEU A 270 14.70 -10.68 -11.34
N VAL A 271 16.02 -10.75 -11.47
CA VAL A 271 16.92 -9.62 -11.25
C VAL A 271 17.43 -9.14 -12.60
N THR A 272 17.07 -7.92 -12.97
CA THR A 272 17.54 -7.24 -14.16
C THR A 272 18.66 -6.29 -13.80
N VAL A 273 19.86 -6.57 -14.30
CA VAL A 273 21.01 -5.65 -14.19
C VAL A 273 21.00 -4.73 -15.39
N SER A 274 20.95 -3.41 -15.17
CA SER A 274 20.93 -2.47 -16.28
C SER A 274 22.29 -2.42 -17.01
N GLY A 275 22.25 -2.55 -18.33
CA GLY A 275 23.39 -2.32 -19.23
C GLY A 275 23.69 -0.84 -19.48
N LYS A 276 22.84 0.08 -19.02
CA LYS A 276 22.97 1.53 -19.23
C LYS A 276 23.02 2.36 -17.94
N LYS A 277 22.60 1.83 -16.80
CA LYS A 277 22.49 2.60 -15.55
C LYS A 277 23.43 2.10 -14.46
N ILE A 278 23.93 3.05 -13.67
CA ILE A 278 24.68 2.80 -12.44
C ILE A 278 24.13 3.67 -11.31
N ASN A 279 24.24 3.17 -10.09
CA ASN A 279 23.92 3.87 -8.86
C ASN A 279 25.21 4.32 -8.17
N VAL A 280 25.25 5.59 -7.81
CA VAL A 280 26.37 6.24 -7.13
C VAL A 280 25.89 6.73 -5.77
N SER A 281 26.62 6.42 -4.71
CA SER A 281 26.31 6.80 -3.34
C SER A 281 27.54 7.40 -2.64
N GLU A 282 27.34 7.89 -1.42
CA GLU A 282 28.38 8.58 -0.63
C GLU A 282 28.85 9.88 -1.28
N ILE A 283 27.93 10.56 -1.98
CA ILE A 283 28.22 11.85 -2.62
C ILE A 283 28.35 12.91 -1.53
N PRO A 284 29.49 13.63 -1.46
CA PRO A 284 29.72 14.60 -0.41
C PRO A 284 28.77 15.80 -0.53
N GLU A 285 28.29 16.28 0.61
CA GLU A 285 27.56 17.55 0.68
C GLU A 285 28.54 18.72 0.56
N LEU A 286 28.67 19.25 -0.65
CA LEU A 286 29.47 20.43 -0.94
C LEU A 286 28.57 21.68 -1.01
N PRO A 287 29.10 22.87 -0.71
CA PRO A 287 28.37 24.15 -0.79
C PRO A 287 28.18 24.62 -2.24
N ILE A 288 27.82 23.70 -3.14
CA ILE A 288 27.53 23.98 -4.55
C ILE A 288 26.04 23.76 -4.86
N PRO A 289 25.49 24.49 -5.85
CA PRO A 289 24.16 24.23 -6.37
C PRO A 289 24.00 22.79 -6.87
N GLU A 290 22.77 22.27 -6.82
CA GLU A 290 22.46 20.90 -7.25
C GLU A 290 22.79 20.65 -8.72
N ASP A 291 22.48 21.62 -9.58
CA ASP A 291 22.80 21.56 -11.01
C ASP A 291 24.30 21.44 -11.25
N TRP A 292 25.11 22.19 -10.49
CA TRP A 292 26.57 22.09 -10.58
C TRP A 292 27.10 20.74 -10.11
N MET A 293 26.50 20.15 -9.07
CA MET A 293 26.87 18.80 -8.63
C MET A 293 26.55 17.77 -9.72
N ARG A 294 25.39 17.89 -10.39
CA ARG A 294 25.02 17.03 -11.53
C ARG A 294 26.02 17.16 -12.67
N ASP A 295 26.38 18.39 -13.06
CA ASP A 295 27.39 18.63 -14.09
C ASP A 295 28.76 18.03 -13.71
N LYS A 296 29.16 18.13 -12.43
CA LYS A 296 30.40 17.53 -11.95
C LYS A 296 30.37 16.01 -12.01
N LEU A 297 29.26 15.39 -11.60
CA LEU A 297 29.09 13.94 -11.72
C LEU A 297 29.16 13.53 -13.19
N GLU A 298 28.46 14.23 -14.07
CA GLU A 298 28.50 13.98 -15.51
C GLU A 298 29.94 14.03 -16.05
N LEU A 299 30.66 15.13 -15.81
CA LEU A 299 32.05 15.30 -16.24
C LEU A 299 33.01 14.23 -15.69
N ASN A 300 32.80 13.73 -14.48
CA ASN A 300 33.66 12.72 -13.88
C ASN A 300 33.40 11.34 -14.51
N PHE A 301 32.13 10.95 -14.70
CA PHE A 301 31.76 9.66 -15.25
C PHE A 301 31.79 9.60 -16.79
N TYR A 302 31.86 10.75 -17.45
CA TYR A 302 32.07 10.85 -18.90
C TYR A 302 33.46 10.35 -19.34
N LYS A 303 34.46 10.49 -18.48
CA LYS A 303 35.87 10.22 -18.82
C LYS A 303 36.13 8.71 -18.96
N THR A 304 36.33 8.27 -20.19
CA THR A 304 36.67 6.89 -20.56
C THR A 304 38.08 6.45 -20.12
N GLU A 305 39.00 7.39 -19.89
CA GLU A 305 40.42 7.13 -19.56
C GLU A 305 40.68 6.74 -18.09
N GLN A 306 39.68 6.84 -17.21
CA GLN A 306 39.84 6.45 -15.81
C GLN A 306 39.78 4.93 -15.66
N ALA A 307 40.44 4.39 -14.63
CA ALA A 307 40.62 2.94 -14.41
C ALA A 307 39.31 2.11 -14.34
N ALA A 308 38.16 2.78 -14.17
CA ALA A 308 36.83 2.17 -14.12
C ALA A 308 36.03 2.29 -15.42
N GLY A 309 36.57 2.90 -16.49
CA GLY A 309 35.96 3.02 -17.81
C GLY A 309 34.63 3.79 -17.83
N GLY A 310 34.69 5.12 -17.95
CA GLY A 310 33.51 5.98 -18.17
C GLY A 310 32.92 5.85 -19.58
N GLY A 311 31.94 6.69 -19.91
CA GLY A 311 31.30 6.70 -21.23
C GLY A 311 30.36 7.88 -21.43
N GLU A 312 29.92 8.10 -22.66
CA GLU A 312 28.95 9.16 -22.99
C GLU A 312 27.70 9.03 -22.10
N ILE A 313 27.33 10.12 -21.43
CA ILE A 313 26.22 10.15 -20.48
C ILE A 313 24.99 10.72 -21.17
N LYS A 314 23.86 10.05 -20.97
CA LYS A 314 22.54 10.50 -21.41
C LYS A 314 21.86 11.37 -20.36
N ASN A 315 21.98 11.00 -19.08
CA ASN A 315 21.38 11.74 -17.97
C ASN A 315 22.05 11.41 -16.62
N VAL A 316 22.08 12.40 -15.72
CA VAL A 316 22.42 12.25 -14.31
C VAL A 316 21.23 12.70 -13.46
N THR A 317 20.68 11.80 -12.64
CA THR A 317 19.64 12.12 -11.66
C THR A 317 20.27 12.14 -10.28
N TYR A 318 20.43 13.31 -9.68
CA TYR A 318 21.04 13.45 -8.35
C TYR A 318 19.96 13.70 -7.30
N ASN A 319 20.14 13.14 -6.11
CA ASN A 319 19.31 13.37 -4.93
C ASN A 319 20.22 13.84 -3.79
N LYS A 320 20.19 15.15 -3.53
CA LYS A 320 20.99 15.79 -2.48
C LYS A 320 20.65 15.26 -1.09
N GLY A 321 19.37 15.05 -0.78
CA GLY A 321 18.93 14.61 0.56
C GLY A 321 19.38 13.19 0.91
N ALA A 322 19.58 12.34 -0.11
CA ALA A 322 20.08 10.98 0.06
C ALA A 322 21.58 10.83 -0.21
N GLY A 323 22.26 11.86 -0.73
CA GLY A 323 23.66 11.77 -1.17
C GLY A 323 23.88 10.69 -2.25
N THR A 324 22.90 10.50 -3.15
CA THR A 324 22.91 9.46 -4.19
C THR A 324 22.62 10.03 -5.57
N ALA A 325 23.13 9.39 -6.61
CA ALA A 325 22.84 9.71 -7.99
C ALA A 325 22.66 8.44 -8.84
N VAL A 326 21.81 8.53 -9.85
CA VAL A 326 21.68 7.54 -10.92
C VAL A 326 22.27 8.13 -12.18
N ILE A 327 23.28 7.46 -12.74
CA ILE A 327 23.92 7.86 -13.99
C ILE A 327 23.47 6.92 -15.09
N THR A 328 22.92 7.49 -16.16
CA THR A 328 22.46 6.75 -17.34
C THR A 328 23.40 7.05 -18.50
N PHE A 329 24.08 6.02 -19.00
CA PHE A 329 24.93 6.10 -20.18
C PHE A 329 24.11 6.08 -21.46
N LEU A 330 24.64 6.72 -22.50
CA LEU A 330 24.05 6.73 -23.84
C LEU A 330 24.26 5.38 -24.53
N LYS A 331 25.48 4.82 -24.44
CA LYS A 331 25.84 3.53 -25.07
C LYS A 331 25.49 2.34 -24.17
N PRO A 332 24.74 1.35 -24.67
CA PRO A 332 24.55 0.09 -23.95
C PRO A 332 25.89 -0.61 -23.68
N GLY A 333 26.03 -1.18 -22.48
CA GLY A 333 27.22 -1.90 -22.03
C GLY A 333 28.24 -1.05 -21.26
N ALA A 334 28.11 0.28 -21.28
CA ALA A 334 29.01 1.16 -20.54
C ALA A 334 28.95 0.95 -19.01
N SER A 335 27.79 0.54 -18.47
CA SER A 335 27.65 0.23 -17.04
C SER A 335 28.47 -1.00 -16.60
N LYS A 336 28.83 -1.91 -17.53
CA LYS A 336 29.52 -3.17 -17.22
C LYS A 336 30.91 -2.95 -16.61
N ASN A 337 31.55 -1.84 -16.97
CA ASN A 337 32.86 -1.47 -16.41
C ASN A 337 32.80 -1.23 -14.89
N PHE A 338 31.62 -0.93 -14.36
CA PHE A 338 31.39 -0.65 -12.95
C PHE A 338 30.93 -1.86 -12.13
N VAL A 339 30.68 -3.02 -12.75
CA VAL A 339 30.24 -4.25 -12.03
C VAL A 339 31.31 -4.75 -11.05
N GLY A 340 32.59 -4.45 -11.30
CA GLY A 340 33.71 -4.76 -10.39
C GLY A 340 34.25 -3.54 -9.62
N CYS A 341 33.81 -2.32 -9.94
CA CYS A 341 34.35 -1.10 -9.37
C CYS A 341 33.43 -0.58 -8.26
N THR A 342 33.79 -0.85 -7.00
CA THR A 342 32.99 -0.40 -5.85
C THR A 342 33.37 0.99 -5.37
N LYS A 343 34.54 1.52 -5.76
CA LYS A 343 35.04 2.84 -5.34
C LYS A 343 35.54 3.64 -6.53
N PHE A 344 34.92 4.78 -6.76
CA PHE A 344 35.22 5.65 -7.89
C PHE A 344 35.78 6.99 -7.41
N PRO A 345 36.96 7.41 -7.89
CA PRO A 345 37.55 8.68 -7.50
C PRO A 345 36.76 9.85 -8.11
N PHE A 346 36.25 10.72 -7.26
CA PHE A 346 35.48 11.91 -7.62
C PHE A 346 36.18 13.15 -7.08
N CYS A 347 36.55 14.07 -7.97
CA CYS A 347 37.17 15.32 -7.54
C CYS A 347 36.26 16.52 -7.86
N ALA A 348 36.01 17.34 -6.84
CA ALA A 348 35.22 18.57 -6.91
C ALA A 348 35.83 19.62 -5.98
N GLU A 349 35.84 20.89 -6.43
CA GLU A 349 36.40 22.04 -5.68
C GLU A 349 37.82 21.82 -5.12
N GLY A 350 38.68 21.12 -5.87
CA GLY A 350 40.06 20.85 -5.45
C GLY A 350 40.20 19.78 -4.36
N ARG A 351 39.10 19.11 -3.97
CA ARG A 351 39.09 17.95 -3.08
C ARG A 351 38.76 16.69 -3.87
N CYS A 352 39.26 15.55 -3.42
CA CYS A 352 38.97 14.25 -4.02
C CYS A 352 38.36 13.32 -2.97
N PHE A 353 37.31 12.63 -3.39
CA PHE A 353 36.50 11.72 -2.61
C PHE A 353 36.44 10.38 -3.34
N ASN A 354 36.08 9.31 -2.63
CA ASN A 354 35.81 8.02 -3.24
C ASN A 354 34.31 7.76 -3.12
N LEU A 355 33.60 7.82 -4.24
CA LEU A 355 32.18 7.51 -4.29
C LEU A 355 31.99 6.00 -4.39
N SER A 356 30.92 5.51 -3.79
CA SER A 356 30.54 4.11 -3.95
C SER A 356 29.71 3.96 -5.22
N VAL A 357 30.10 3.03 -6.10
CA VAL A 357 29.42 2.77 -7.37
C VAL A 357 28.94 1.32 -7.40
N SER A 358 27.71 1.14 -7.90
CA SER A 358 27.10 -0.18 -8.07
C SER A 358 26.26 -0.21 -9.35
N PRO A 359 26.07 -1.38 -9.97
CA PRO A 359 25.09 -1.53 -11.04
C PRO A 359 23.68 -1.16 -10.59
N ASP A 360 22.87 -0.67 -11.52
CA ASP A 360 21.44 -0.51 -11.26
C ASP A 360 20.71 -1.84 -11.42
N PHE A 361 19.90 -2.20 -10.43
CA PHE A 361 19.17 -3.46 -10.39
C PHE A 361 17.67 -3.18 -10.31
N ASP A 362 16.90 -3.82 -11.18
CA ASP A 362 15.46 -3.97 -11.03
C ASP A 362 15.15 -5.40 -10.58
N VAL A 363 14.35 -5.54 -9.52
CA VAL A 363 14.07 -6.82 -8.89
C VAL A 363 12.57 -7.07 -8.90
N GLN A 364 12.15 -8.13 -9.58
CA GLN A 364 10.75 -8.52 -9.72
C GLN A 364 10.49 -9.88 -9.12
N LEU A 365 9.49 -9.98 -8.24
CA LEU A 365 9.02 -11.24 -7.69
C LEU A 365 7.93 -11.83 -8.60
N ARG A 366 8.12 -13.10 -9.00
CA ARG A 366 7.26 -13.83 -9.92
C ARG A 366 6.90 -15.20 -9.36
N LYS A 367 5.81 -15.77 -9.86
CA LYS A 367 5.37 -17.16 -9.58
C LYS A 367 5.34 -17.50 -8.08
N PHE A 368 4.89 -16.56 -7.25
CA PHE A 368 4.67 -16.84 -5.84
C PHE A 368 3.57 -17.89 -5.68
N GLN A 369 3.90 -19.00 -5.04
CA GLN A 369 2.97 -20.10 -4.84
C GLN A 369 3.10 -20.63 -3.41
N PRO A 370 2.01 -20.61 -2.61
CA PRO A 370 1.93 -21.40 -1.40
C PRO A 370 1.85 -22.88 -1.76
N TYR A 371 2.58 -23.71 -1.01
CA TYR A 371 2.48 -25.16 -1.12
C TYR A 371 2.32 -25.79 0.26
N CYS A 372 1.54 -26.86 0.31
CA CYS A 372 1.40 -27.74 1.45
C CYS A 372 1.70 -29.15 0.93
N THR A 373 2.85 -29.70 1.30
CA THR A 373 3.34 -30.96 0.75
C THR A 373 3.42 -31.99 1.86
N VAL A 374 2.86 -33.17 1.60
CA VAL A 374 3.15 -34.37 2.40
C VAL A 374 4.48 -34.92 1.91
N SER A 375 5.45 -35.09 2.80
CA SER A 375 6.70 -35.74 2.42
C SER A 375 6.44 -37.18 2.00
N LYS A 376 6.93 -37.56 0.82
CA LYS A 376 6.78 -38.93 0.30
C LYS A 376 7.73 -39.93 0.94
N LYS A 377 8.83 -39.45 1.51
CA LYS A 377 9.92 -40.26 2.08
C LYS A 377 9.98 -40.23 3.61
N THR A 378 9.22 -39.34 4.24
CA THR A 378 9.30 -39.10 5.69
C THR A 378 8.02 -39.53 6.38
N ILE A 379 8.16 -40.22 7.51
CA ILE A 379 7.05 -40.59 8.39
C ILE A 379 7.22 -39.99 9.77
N LEU A 380 6.10 -39.73 10.45
CA LEU A 380 6.05 -39.27 11.83
C LEU A 380 5.54 -40.40 12.72
N LEU A 381 6.36 -40.84 13.66
CA LEU A 381 6.00 -41.79 14.70
C LEU A 381 5.44 -41.04 15.91
N LYS A 382 4.29 -41.51 16.41
CA LYS A 382 3.65 -41.00 17.63
C LYS A 382 3.42 -42.12 18.63
N GLY A 383 3.41 -41.78 19.92
CA GLY A 383 3.11 -42.71 21.00
C GLY A 383 4.33 -43.50 21.49
N ILE A 384 5.53 -42.93 21.34
CA ILE A 384 6.75 -43.50 21.90
C ILE A 384 6.74 -43.23 23.41
N PRO A 385 6.74 -44.25 24.27
CA PRO A 385 6.71 -44.06 25.71
C PRO A 385 7.99 -43.38 26.19
N GLU A 386 7.88 -42.57 27.24
CA GLU A 386 9.06 -42.05 27.95
C GLU A 386 9.78 -43.23 28.60
N VAL A 387 11.07 -43.36 28.28
CA VAL A 387 11.96 -44.40 28.78
C VAL A 387 13.16 -43.74 29.46
N GLU A 388 13.75 -44.42 30.42
CA GLU A 388 14.91 -43.94 31.18
C GLU A 388 16.20 -43.91 30.35
N GLU A 389 16.17 -44.54 29.17
CA GLU A 389 17.26 -44.55 28.19
C GLU A 389 17.42 -43.18 27.53
N ASP A 390 18.65 -42.88 27.11
CA ASP A 390 18.98 -41.64 26.43
C ASP A 390 18.38 -41.58 25.00
N GLU A 391 18.28 -40.37 24.45
CA GLU A 391 17.64 -40.16 23.15
C GLU A 391 18.33 -40.89 22.00
N GLU A 392 19.65 -41.06 22.06
CA GLU A 392 20.42 -41.76 21.01
C GLU A 392 20.13 -43.26 21.04
N SER A 393 20.12 -43.87 22.23
CA SER A 393 19.74 -45.28 22.39
C SER A 393 18.33 -45.58 21.84
N VAL A 394 17.34 -44.74 22.18
CA VAL A 394 15.97 -44.90 21.67
C VAL A 394 15.90 -44.71 20.16
N GLN A 395 16.70 -43.78 19.63
CA GLN A 395 16.79 -43.54 18.20
C GLN A 395 17.33 -44.78 17.47
N ASP A 396 18.41 -45.38 17.96
CA ASP A 396 19.02 -46.59 17.39
C ASP A 396 18.04 -47.77 17.41
N MET A 397 17.29 -47.96 18.49
CA MET A 397 16.27 -49.02 18.58
C MET A 397 15.17 -48.86 17.53
N ILE A 398 14.68 -47.64 17.36
CA ILE A 398 13.66 -47.31 16.36
C ILE A 398 14.25 -47.52 14.97
N GLU A 399 15.47 -47.06 14.71
CA GLU A 399 16.16 -47.24 13.45
C GLU A 399 16.30 -48.72 13.07
N ILE A 400 16.81 -49.55 14.00
CA ILE A 400 16.94 -51.00 13.81
C ILE A 400 15.58 -51.66 13.56
N HIS A 401 14.50 -51.18 14.19
CA HIS A 401 13.16 -51.72 13.95
C HIS A 401 12.67 -51.43 12.53
N PHE A 402 12.89 -50.21 12.03
CA PHE A 402 12.40 -49.74 10.74
C PHE A 402 13.39 -49.95 9.58
N GLN A 403 14.62 -50.42 9.83
CA GLN A 403 15.51 -50.99 8.81
C GLN A 403 15.13 -52.44 8.45
N LYS A 404 14.47 -53.17 9.35
CA LYS A 404 14.14 -54.60 9.13
C LYS A 404 13.06 -54.77 8.05
N PRO A 405 13.34 -55.52 6.96
CA PRO A 405 12.34 -55.78 5.91
C PRO A 405 11.12 -56.55 6.42
N SER A 406 11.27 -57.38 7.45
CA SER A 406 10.17 -58.13 8.10
C SER A 406 9.10 -57.22 8.70
N ASN A 407 9.47 -55.99 9.08
CA ASN A 407 8.57 -54.99 9.63
C ASN A 407 8.06 -54.03 8.55
N GLY A 408 8.33 -54.32 7.28
CA GLY A 408 8.06 -53.42 6.18
C GLY A 408 9.07 -52.29 6.03
N GLY A 409 10.20 -52.36 6.75
CA GLY A 409 11.26 -51.37 6.76
C GLY A 409 12.13 -51.30 5.49
N GLY A 410 13.12 -50.42 5.51
CA GLY A 410 14.10 -50.18 4.44
C GLY A 410 15.22 -49.24 4.90
N GLU A 411 16.11 -48.82 3.99
CA GLU A 411 17.24 -47.96 4.34
C GLU A 411 16.78 -46.59 4.83
N ILE A 412 17.35 -46.15 5.95
CA ILE A 412 17.01 -44.89 6.63
C ILE A 412 18.12 -43.88 6.34
N ASP A 413 17.76 -42.75 5.70
CA ASP A 413 18.69 -41.64 5.49
C ASP A 413 18.91 -40.88 6.80
N LYS A 414 17.82 -40.56 7.50
CA LYS A 414 17.84 -39.76 8.74
C LYS A 414 16.75 -40.15 9.71
N ILE A 415 17.08 -40.12 11.00
CA ILE A 415 16.13 -40.25 12.08
C ILE A 415 16.39 -39.17 13.14
N LYS A 416 15.31 -38.65 13.74
CA LYS A 416 15.38 -37.77 14.90
C LYS A 416 14.27 -38.09 15.89
N TYR A 417 14.65 -38.39 17.13
CA TYR A 417 13.73 -38.57 18.26
C TYR A 417 13.83 -37.40 19.25
N THR A 418 12.79 -37.18 20.06
CA THR A 418 12.79 -36.21 21.16
C THR A 418 12.03 -36.77 22.37
N SER A 419 12.75 -36.95 23.48
CA SER A 419 12.24 -37.48 24.74
C SER A 419 11.62 -36.40 25.62
N ARG A 420 12.31 -35.25 25.80
CA ARG A 420 11.86 -34.13 26.64
C ARG A 420 12.06 -32.79 25.93
N GLY A 421 10.96 -32.05 25.77
CA GLY A 421 10.95 -30.74 25.08
C GLY A 421 10.47 -30.80 23.63
N ALA A 422 10.71 -29.74 22.87
CA ALA A 422 10.35 -29.67 21.45
C ALA A 422 11.61 -29.39 20.62
N ALA A 423 11.91 -30.25 19.64
CA ALA A 423 13.03 -30.06 18.73
C ALA A 423 12.53 -29.45 17.41
N CYS A 424 13.29 -28.49 16.85
CA CYS A 424 13.03 -27.98 15.51
C CYS A 424 13.84 -28.81 14.51
N VAL A 425 13.16 -29.46 13.57
CA VAL A 425 13.78 -30.19 12.46
C VAL A 425 13.45 -29.45 11.16
N CYS A 426 14.46 -29.08 10.38
CA CYS A 426 14.25 -28.36 9.12
C CYS A 426 14.21 -29.34 7.96
N PHE A 427 13.17 -29.25 7.13
CA PHE A 427 13.03 -30.05 5.93
C PHE A 427 13.43 -29.25 4.69
N GLU A 428 14.16 -29.88 3.77
CA GLU A 428 14.36 -29.41 2.41
C GLU A 428 13.59 -30.36 1.49
N GLU A 429 12.71 -29.81 0.66
CA GLU A 429 12.01 -30.62 -0.34
C GLU A 429 13.04 -31.21 -1.32
N ASP A 430 12.97 -32.52 -1.54
CA ASP A 430 13.71 -33.24 -2.57
C ASP A 430 13.21 -32.75 -3.94
N THR A 431 13.72 -31.61 -4.40
CA THR A 431 13.61 -31.24 -5.80
C THR A 431 14.48 -32.22 -6.56
N GLY A 432 13.85 -33.25 -7.15
CA GLY A 432 14.53 -34.23 -7.98
C GLY A 432 15.50 -33.53 -8.93
N ASN A 433 16.74 -34.02 -8.95
CA ASN A 433 17.79 -33.55 -9.84
C ASN A 433 17.31 -33.68 -11.29
N ALA A 434 16.73 -32.63 -11.84
CA ALA A 434 16.64 -32.47 -13.28
C ALA A 434 18.05 -32.05 -13.74
N THR A 435 18.87 -33.06 -14.02
CA THR A 435 20.13 -32.91 -14.76
C THR A 435 19.82 -32.19 -16.07
N PRO A 436 20.45 -31.05 -16.39
CA PRO A 436 20.38 -30.52 -17.73
C PRO A 436 21.25 -31.41 -18.63
N GLU A 437 20.61 -32.37 -19.32
CA GLU A 437 21.19 -32.94 -20.53
C GLU A 437 21.34 -31.83 -21.56
N ILE A 438 22.55 -31.30 -21.71
CA ILE A 438 22.94 -30.57 -22.91
C ILE A 438 23.67 -31.57 -23.79
N THR A 439 22.90 -32.14 -24.71
CA THR A 439 23.37 -32.93 -25.84
C THR A 439 24.34 -32.08 -26.68
N ARG A 440 25.61 -32.47 -26.73
CA ARG A 440 26.53 -32.01 -27.77
C ARG A 440 26.10 -32.67 -29.08
N ASN A 441 25.47 -31.90 -29.96
CA ASN A 441 25.41 -32.27 -31.37
C ASN A 441 26.63 -31.69 -32.07
N SER A 442 27.25 -32.57 -32.86
CA SER A 442 28.56 -32.47 -33.53
C SER A 442 28.61 -31.42 -34.61
#